data_AF-A0A2W4RTK1-F1
#
_entry.id   AF-A0A2W4RTK1-F1
#
_cell.length_a   1.000
_cell.length_b   1.000
_cell.length_c   1.000
_cell.angle_alpha   90.00
_cell.angle_beta   90.00
_cell.angle_gamma   90.00
#
_symmetry.space_group_name_H-M   'P 1'
#
loop_
_entity.id
_entity.type
_entity.pdbx_description
1 polymer ?
#
loop_
_entity_poly.entity_id
_entity_poly.type
_entity_poly.pdbx_seq_one_letter_code
_entity_poly.pdbx_strand_id
1 'polypeptide(L)'
;MPAKRSEEEARAFFISKGLTPLEPYPGQSKPWKSKCKNCKQVVSPHFSSIKAGRRCGVCSGKVVIPELAIEVMRKAFLEPLVPYAGTKTAWKCKCLECGHIVHTYYSDVLHRGARCGYCQKKAVDPKEAVGVMRAAGFIPQVPYPGATTGWRSKCKVCKRESFPAYTWVKWGKTGCIYCKKLLVVPSEAEDFMRKNNLEPLVAYPGARAAWKCRCTKCGRIVAPQYSAIATSGQGPCKYCSRKAVDPVSAKKFMISKGLIPLEPYSRSDGPWKCRCKKCKNVVTPTYISVFRGQGGCKFCATSGIDYQAPAFIYLMTHKKHGAHKIGIGTDKTVDNRIRSHERAGWESYRSIPVASAIEAEAVEFAVLSWIRNDWGLPPYLSKREMARGGYTETIEAAEIDLQTIWRRVLLEKRRSERK
;
A
#
# COMPACT_ATOMS: atom_id res chain seq x y z
N MET A 1 -0.61 76.87 24.44
CA MET A 1 -0.71 75.68 25.33
C MET A 1 -2.17 75.48 25.71
N PRO A 2 -2.77 74.29 25.57
CA PRO A 2 -4.19 74.12 25.89
C PRO A 2 -4.42 74.33 27.39
N ALA A 3 -5.35 75.22 27.73
CA ALA A 3 -5.67 75.63 29.09
C ALA A 3 -5.92 74.41 30.01
N LYS A 4 -5.30 74.44 31.19
CA LYS A 4 -5.57 73.52 32.29
C LYS A 4 -7.06 73.70 32.66
N ARG A 5 -7.92 72.75 32.28
CA ARG A 5 -9.32 72.72 32.75
C ARG A 5 -9.32 72.69 34.28
N SER A 6 -10.25 73.40 34.90
CA SER A 6 -10.38 73.41 36.36
C SER A 6 -10.85 72.04 36.86
N GLU A 7 -10.53 71.73 38.11
CA GLU A 7 -10.89 70.44 38.72
C GLU A 7 -12.41 70.25 38.76
N GLU A 8 -13.14 71.34 38.98
CA GLU A 8 -14.60 71.39 39.05
C GLU A 8 -15.24 70.98 37.71
N GLU A 9 -14.74 71.52 36.60
CA GLU A 9 -15.21 71.17 35.24
C GLU A 9 -14.95 69.70 34.91
N ALA A 10 -13.77 69.19 35.28
CA ALA A 10 -13.41 67.81 35.03
C ALA A 10 -14.27 66.83 35.84
N ARG A 11 -14.56 67.17 37.11
CA ARG A 11 -15.41 66.37 38.00
C ARG A 11 -16.86 66.35 37.52
N ALA A 12 -17.42 67.52 37.16
CA ALA A 12 -18.77 67.63 36.61
C ALA A 12 -18.93 66.77 35.35
N PHE A 13 -17.92 66.77 34.46
CA PHE A 13 -17.93 65.91 33.28
C PHE A 13 -17.94 64.41 33.65
N PHE A 14 -17.09 63.96 34.59
CA PHE A 14 -17.06 62.55 35.02
C PHE A 14 -18.39 62.12 35.64
N ILE A 15 -18.98 62.96 36.49
CA ILE A 15 -20.27 62.69 37.13
C ILE A 15 -21.38 62.59 36.08
N SER A 16 -21.40 63.47 35.07
CA SER A 16 -22.39 63.39 33.97
C SER A 16 -22.25 62.11 33.12
N LYS A 17 -21.07 61.47 33.12
CA LYS A 17 -20.82 60.17 32.50
C LYS A 17 -21.00 58.99 33.47
N GLY A 18 -21.54 59.23 34.67
CA GLY A 18 -21.83 58.20 35.66
C GLY A 18 -20.58 57.65 36.36
N LEU A 19 -19.50 58.43 36.43
CA LEU A 19 -18.28 58.12 37.16
C LEU A 19 -18.10 59.17 38.27
N THR A 20 -18.09 58.74 39.53
CA THR A 20 -17.86 59.63 40.67
C THR A 20 -16.38 59.60 41.06
N PRO A 21 -15.59 60.66 40.81
CA PRO A 21 -14.17 60.66 41.15
C PRO A 21 -13.93 60.59 42.66
N LEU A 22 -12.97 59.79 43.09
CA LEU A 22 -12.64 59.55 44.50
C LEU A 22 -11.38 60.30 44.96
N GLU A 23 -10.65 60.92 44.04
CA GLU A 23 -9.38 61.62 44.28
C GLU A 23 -9.31 62.92 43.45
N PRO A 24 -8.41 63.87 43.78
CA PRO A 24 -8.19 65.10 43.00
C PRO A 24 -7.90 64.84 41.52
N TYR A 25 -8.25 65.79 40.65
CA TYR A 25 -8.10 65.61 39.20
C TYR A 25 -6.62 65.50 38.79
N PRO A 26 -6.15 64.34 38.29
CA PRO A 26 -4.72 64.11 38.05
C PRO A 26 -4.25 64.60 36.67
N GLY A 27 -5.16 65.13 35.83
CA GLY A 27 -4.89 65.55 34.46
C GLY A 27 -5.46 64.59 33.39
N GLN A 28 -5.41 65.02 32.12
CA GLN A 28 -6.17 64.36 31.05
C GLN A 28 -5.71 62.94 30.69
N SER A 29 -4.41 62.69 30.83
CA SER A 29 -3.73 61.45 30.43
C SER A 29 -3.44 60.49 31.59
N LYS A 30 -3.71 60.89 32.83
CA LYS A 30 -3.48 60.06 34.02
C LYS A 30 -4.74 59.28 34.42
N PRO A 31 -4.60 58.06 34.97
CA PRO A 31 -5.73 57.30 35.51
C PRO A 31 -6.41 58.09 36.61
N TRP A 32 -7.74 58.23 36.54
CA TRP A 32 -8.49 58.95 37.56
C TRP A 32 -9.45 58.03 38.30
N LYS A 33 -9.09 57.65 39.52
CA LYS A 33 -9.83 56.70 40.35
C LYS A 33 -11.23 57.22 40.65
N SER A 34 -12.23 56.46 40.17
CA SER A 34 -13.63 56.85 40.18
C SER A 34 -14.53 55.65 40.45
N LYS A 35 -15.62 55.84 41.18
CA LYS A 35 -16.66 54.81 41.36
C LYS A 35 -17.66 54.91 40.21
N CYS A 36 -17.83 53.83 39.45
CA CYS A 36 -18.83 53.80 38.38
C CYS A 36 -20.23 53.58 38.96
N LYS A 37 -21.20 54.43 38.60
CA LYS A 37 -22.60 54.31 39.05
C LYS A 37 -23.28 53.04 38.54
N ASN A 38 -22.90 52.56 37.35
CA ASN A 38 -23.53 51.40 36.71
C ASN A 38 -23.04 50.06 37.29
N CYS A 39 -21.73 49.78 37.25
CA CYS A 39 -21.20 48.52 37.81
C CYS A 39 -20.87 48.60 39.31
N LYS A 40 -20.95 49.78 39.93
CA LYS A 40 -20.59 50.07 41.34
C LYS A 40 -19.11 49.85 41.69
N GLN A 41 -18.28 49.47 40.71
CA GLN A 41 -16.85 49.18 40.89
C GLN A 41 -16.01 50.45 40.87
N VAL A 42 -14.90 50.42 41.60
CA VAL A 42 -13.85 51.44 41.52
C VAL A 42 -12.99 51.16 40.29
N VAL A 43 -12.92 52.14 39.40
CA VAL A 43 -12.21 52.06 38.11
C VAL A 43 -11.36 53.32 37.93
N SER A 44 -10.28 53.23 37.15
CA SER A 44 -9.38 54.37 36.93
C SER A 44 -9.26 54.72 35.44
N PRO A 45 -10.34 55.14 34.76
CA PRO A 45 -10.27 55.55 33.37
C PRO A 45 -9.51 56.88 33.22
N HIS A 46 -8.92 57.10 32.05
CA HIS A 46 -8.35 58.40 31.68
C HIS A 46 -9.46 59.39 31.30
N PHE A 47 -9.30 60.66 31.66
CA PHE A 47 -10.26 61.69 31.27
C PHE A 47 -10.38 61.82 29.74
N SER A 48 -9.25 61.80 29.03
CA SER A 48 -9.21 61.81 27.56
C SER A 48 -9.98 60.63 26.94
N SER A 49 -9.93 59.45 27.57
CA SER A 49 -10.62 58.25 27.10
C SER A 49 -12.15 58.38 27.25
N ILE A 50 -12.63 58.90 28.37
CA ILE A 50 -14.07 59.13 28.59
C ILE A 50 -14.57 60.26 27.68
N LYS A 51 -13.77 61.32 27.48
CA LYS A 51 -14.06 62.40 26.53
C LYS A 51 -14.18 61.88 25.09
N ALA A 52 -13.33 60.94 24.69
CA ALA A 52 -13.38 60.26 23.41
C ALA A 52 -14.53 59.23 23.28
N GLY A 53 -15.48 59.20 24.22
CA GLY A 53 -16.66 58.34 24.17
C GLY A 53 -16.46 56.92 24.70
N ARG A 54 -15.29 56.59 25.26
CA ARG A 54 -15.10 55.28 25.91
C ARG A 54 -15.91 55.23 27.22
N ARG A 55 -16.47 54.06 27.49
CA ARG A 55 -17.24 53.77 28.72
C ARG A 55 -16.35 53.08 29.75
N CYS A 56 -16.86 52.92 30.97
CA CYS A 56 -16.21 52.15 32.03
C CYS A 56 -15.70 50.78 31.51
N GLY A 57 -14.43 50.47 31.77
CA GLY A 57 -13.78 49.24 31.30
C GLY A 57 -14.48 47.96 31.77
N VAL A 58 -14.99 47.96 33.00
CA VAL A 58 -15.76 46.84 33.57
C VAL A 58 -17.13 46.69 32.91
N CYS A 59 -17.89 47.80 32.79
CA CYS A 59 -19.20 47.79 32.11
C CYS A 59 -19.10 47.40 30.63
N SER A 60 -17.97 47.69 29.98
CA SER A 60 -17.72 47.31 28.58
C SER A 60 -17.13 45.91 28.41
N GLY A 61 -16.96 45.16 29.51
CA GLY A 61 -16.38 43.80 29.50
C GLY A 61 -14.88 43.75 29.18
N LYS A 62 -14.22 44.91 29.02
CA LYS A 62 -12.78 45.00 28.71
C LYS A 62 -11.90 44.76 29.93
N VAL A 63 -12.39 45.09 31.12
CA VAL A 63 -11.70 44.88 32.39
C VAL A 63 -12.51 43.88 33.20
N VAL A 64 -11.86 42.78 33.57
CA VAL A 64 -12.44 41.75 34.44
C VAL A 64 -11.86 41.94 35.83
N ILE A 65 -12.73 42.07 36.83
CA ILE A 65 -12.34 42.17 38.23
C ILE A 65 -12.10 40.74 38.75
N PRO A 66 -10.91 40.43 39.31
CA PRO A 66 -10.58 39.08 39.78
C PRO A 66 -11.63 38.47 40.71
N GLU A 67 -12.16 39.25 41.67
CA GLU A 67 -13.13 38.79 42.66
C GLU A 67 -14.44 38.34 42.00
N LEU A 68 -14.96 39.15 41.06
CA LEU A 68 -16.15 38.79 40.29
C LEU A 68 -15.89 37.60 39.36
N ALA A 69 -14.66 37.47 38.83
CA ALA A 69 -14.30 36.33 38.01
C ALA A 69 -14.32 35.02 38.81
N ILE A 70 -13.84 35.04 40.07
CA ILE A 70 -13.91 33.89 40.99
C ILE A 70 -15.36 33.47 41.22
N GLU A 71 -16.28 34.42 41.44
CA GLU A 71 -17.70 34.12 41.63
C GLU A 71 -18.32 33.42 40.42
N VAL A 72 -17.98 33.87 39.20
CA VAL A 72 -18.44 33.21 37.95
C VAL A 72 -17.92 31.78 37.86
N MET A 73 -16.65 31.54 38.18
CA MET A 73 -16.07 30.19 38.18
C MET A 73 -16.74 29.28 39.23
N ARG A 74 -16.96 29.78 40.45
CA ARG A 74 -17.62 29.03 41.53
C ARG A 74 -19.07 28.67 41.18
N LYS A 75 -19.81 29.57 40.54
CA LYS A 75 -21.17 29.28 40.00
C LYS A 75 -21.17 28.16 38.96
N ALA A 76 -20.05 27.93 38.28
CA ALA A 76 -19.84 26.80 37.38
C ALA A 76 -19.21 25.57 38.07
N PHE A 77 -19.20 25.54 39.41
CA PHE A 77 -18.60 24.48 40.24
C PHE A 77 -17.09 24.30 40.01
N LEU A 78 -16.38 25.40 39.73
CA LEU A 78 -14.94 25.44 39.53
C LEU A 78 -14.32 26.37 40.57
N GLU A 79 -13.48 25.82 41.45
CA GLU A 79 -12.71 26.58 42.44
C GLU A 79 -11.34 26.95 41.86
N PRO A 80 -11.05 28.23 41.60
CA PRO A 80 -9.72 28.64 41.15
C PRO A 80 -8.64 28.30 42.17
N LEU A 81 -7.54 27.70 41.72
CA LEU A 81 -6.40 27.31 42.59
C LEU A 81 -5.24 28.29 42.55
N VAL A 82 -5.28 29.26 41.62
CA VAL A 82 -4.24 30.26 41.40
C VAL A 82 -4.91 31.62 41.16
N PRO A 83 -4.23 32.76 41.38
CA PRO A 83 -4.77 34.08 41.08
C PRO A 83 -5.18 34.23 39.60
N TYR A 84 -6.14 35.13 39.34
CA TYR A 84 -6.63 35.39 37.99
C TYR A 84 -5.55 36.05 37.11
N ALA A 85 -5.09 35.33 36.08
CA ALA A 85 -4.03 35.77 35.18
C ALA A 85 -4.54 36.44 33.88
N GLY A 86 -5.82 36.81 33.82
CA GLY A 86 -6.46 37.44 32.67
C GLY A 86 -7.18 36.46 31.73
N THR A 87 -7.88 37.01 30.73
CA THR A 87 -8.84 36.28 29.88
C THR A 87 -8.20 35.31 28.87
N LYS A 88 -6.93 35.54 28.50
CA LYS A 88 -6.22 34.75 27.48
C LYS A 88 -5.48 33.54 28.05
N THR A 89 -5.54 33.35 29.37
CA THR A 89 -4.83 32.26 30.05
C THR A 89 -5.85 31.29 30.62
N ALA A 90 -5.64 29.99 30.39
CA ALA A 90 -6.49 28.96 30.98
C ALA A 90 -6.28 28.95 32.50
N TRP A 91 -7.37 29.10 33.24
CA TRP A 91 -7.36 29.19 34.69
C TRP A 91 -7.38 27.79 35.31
N LYS A 92 -6.35 27.49 36.11
CA LYS A 92 -6.24 26.23 36.85
C LYS A 92 -7.26 26.21 37.99
N CYS A 93 -8.24 25.32 37.89
CA CYS A 93 -9.34 25.19 38.84
C CYS A 93 -9.49 23.74 39.32
N LYS A 94 -10.01 23.55 40.54
CA LYS A 94 -10.52 22.27 41.03
C LYS A 94 -12.02 22.22 40.77
N CYS A 95 -12.49 21.18 40.10
CA CYS A 95 -13.92 20.92 40.00
C CYS A 95 -14.47 20.50 41.37
N LEU A 96 -15.51 21.18 41.83
CA LEU A 96 -16.13 20.92 43.13
C LEU A 96 -17.01 19.66 43.12
N GLU A 97 -17.46 19.21 41.95
CA GLU A 97 -18.27 17.98 41.82
C GLU A 97 -17.40 16.71 41.84
N CYS A 98 -16.37 16.64 41.00
CA CYS A 98 -15.54 15.43 40.83
C CYS A 98 -14.13 15.54 41.41
N GLY A 99 -13.75 16.69 41.97
CA GLY A 99 -12.43 16.93 42.57
C GLY A 99 -11.26 17.07 41.59
N HIS A 100 -11.47 16.86 40.28
CA HIS A 100 -10.41 16.93 39.26
C HIS A 100 -9.88 18.35 39.06
N ILE A 101 -8.58 18.44 38.79
CA ILE A 101 -7.96 19.68 38.31
C ILE A 101 -8.26 19.85 36.83
N VAL A 102 -8.85 20.99 36.47
CA VAL A 102 -9.18 21.37 35.11
C VAL A 102 -8.56 22.72 34.77
N HIS A 103 -8.32 22.94 33.49
CA HIS A 103 -7.85 24.20 32.95
C HIS A 103 -8.89 24.70 31.96
N THR A 104 -9.45 25.88 32.21
CA THR A 104 -10.50 26.46 31.35
C THR A 104 -10.39 27.98 31.29
N TYR A 105 -10.89 28.60 30.23
CA TYR A 105 -10.85 30.04 30.07
C TYR A 105 -12.06 30.68 30.75
N TYR A 106 -11.84 31.80 31.46
CA TYR A 106 -12.93 32.59 32.06
C TYR A 106 -14.01 32.95 31.02
N SER A 107 -13.61 33.33 29.81
CA SER A 107 -14.53 33.66 28.72
C SER A 107 -15.41 32.49 28.29
N ASP A 108 -14.89 31.26 28.32
CA ASP A 108 -15.65 30.07 27.93
C ASP A 108 -16.69 29.71 29.00
N VAL A 109 -16.35 29.87 30.27
CA VAL A 109 -17.31 29.70 31.37
C VAL A 109 -18.40 30.76 31.29
N LEU A 110 -18.03 32.03 31.12
CA LEU A 110 -18.96 33.16 31.09
C LEU A 110 -19.90 33.13 29.88
N HIS A 111 -19.38 32.87 28.68
CA HIS A 111 -20.14 33.04 27.43
C HIS A 111 -20.58 31.72 26.78
N ARG A 112 -19.86 30.62 27.02
CA ARG A 112 -20.13 29.31 26.38
C ARG A 112 -20.64 28.26 27.36
N GLY A 113 -20.82 28.63 28.63
CA GLY A 113 -21.27 27.71 29.68
C GLY A 113 -20.31 26.53 29.87
N ALA A 114 -19.01 26.73 29.65
CA ALA A 114 -18.02 25.68 29.86
C ALA A 114 -18.03 25.18 31.31
N ARG A 115 -17.98 23.86 31.49
CA ARG A 115 -17.92 23.19 32.80
C ARG A 115 -16.81 22.14 32.78
N CYS A 116 -16.62 21.46 33.90
CA CYS A 116 -15.66 20.37 34.02
C CYS A 116 -15.85 19.30 32.92
N GLY A 117 -14.82 19.09 32.09
CA GLY A 117 -14.85 18.11 31.01
C GLY A 117 -14.99 16.65 31.47
N TYR A 118 -14.55 16.32 32.69
CA TYR A 118 -14.73 15.00 33.29
C TYR A 118 -16.20 14.74 33.64
N CYS A 119 -16.87 15.70 34.30
CA CYS A 119 -18.29 15.61 34.61
C CYS A 119 -19.15 15.54 33.33
N GLN A 120 -18.71 16.21 32.26
CA GLN A 120 -19.34 16.16 30.94
C GLN A 120 -18.98 14.90 30.12
N LYS A 121 -18.16 13.98 30.65
CA LYS A 121 -17.65 12.79 29.94
C LYS A 121 -16.91 13.09 28.62
N LYS A 122 -16.41 14.31 28.47
CA LYS A 122 -15.54 14.74 27.35
C LYS A 122 -14.07 14.43 27.61
N ALA A 123 -13.68 14.42 28.88
CA ALA A 123 -12.36 13.99 29.33
C ALA A 123 -12.44 12.60 29.99
N VAL A 124 -11.36 11.84 29.88
CA VAL A 124 -11.23 10.50 30.47
C VAL A 124 -10.48 10.62 31.78
N ASP A 125 -11.04 10.10 32.87
CA ASP A 125 -10.37 10.02 34.16
C ASP A 125 -9.09 9.16 34.06
N PRO A 126 -7.91 9.65 34.46
CA PRO A 126 -6.67 8.88 34.43
C PRO A 126 -6.75 7.54 35.16
N LYS A 127 -7.47 7.45 36.28
CA LYS A 127 -7.65 6.20 37.06
C LYS A 127 -8.49 5.19 36.29
N GLU A 128 -9.58 5.64 35.67
CA GLU A 128 -10.38 4.78 34.78
C GLU A 128 -9.53 4.28 33.59
N ALA A 129 -8.74 5.17 32.99
CA ALA A 129 -7.86 4.82 31.89
C ALA A 129 -6.83 3.75 32.29
N VAL A 130 -6.24 3.86 33.49
CA VAL A 130 -5.34 2.82 34.04
C VAL A 130 -6.08 1.49 34.23
N GLY A 131 -7.32 1.52 34.72
CA GLY A 131 -8.16 0.33 34.88
C GLY A 131 -8.37 -0.43 33.57
N VAL A 132 -8.76 0.29 32.52
CA VAL A 132 -8.95 -0.27 31.16
C VAL A 132 -7.65 -0.89 30.63
N MET A 133 -6.52 -0.19 30.76
CA MET A 133 -5.22 -0.71 30.33
C MET A 133 -4.83 -2.00 31.07
N ARG A 134 -5.03 -2.02 32.39
CA ARG A 134 -4.74 -3.19 33.23
C ARG A 134 -5.62 -4.39 32.90
N ALA A 135 -6.90 -4.17 32.61
CA ALA A 135 -7.83 -5.21 32.17
C ALA A 135 -7.41 -5.79 30.81
N ALA A 136 -6.92 -4.96 29.89
CA ALA A 136 -6.38 -5.39 28.60
C ALA A 136 -4.97 -5.98 28.65
N GLY A 137 -4.41 -6.21 29.85
CA GLY A 137 -3.11 -6.86 30.02
C GLY A 137 -1.90 -5.91 29.92
N PHE A 138 -2.10 -4.60 30.05
CA PHE A 138 -1.03 -3.59 30.05
C PHE A 138 -0.85 -2.95 31.42
N ILE A 139 0.39 -2.71 31.83
CA ILE A 139 0.75 -2.00 33.06
C ILE A 139 1.35 -0.65 32.66
N PRO A 140 0.59 0.46 32.73
CA PRO A 140 1.13 1.80 32.49
C PRO A 140 2.37 2.09 33.34
N GLN A 141 3.41 2.66 32.72
CA GLN A 141 4.68 3.00 33.38
C GLN A 141 4.83 4.51 33.64
N VAL A 142 3.98 5.32 33.03
CA VAL A 142 3.99 6.79 33.11
C VAL A 142 2.55 7.31 33.32
N PRO A 143 2.37 8.54 33.80
CA PRO A 143 1.04 9.17 33.89
C PRO A 143 0.28 9.14 32.56
N TYR A 144 -1.05 9.18 32.63
CA TYR A 144 -1.92 9.10 31.44
C TYR A 144 -1.62 10.24 30.46
N PRO A 145 -1.12 9.95 29.24
CA PRO A 145 -0.66 10.97 28.30
C PRO A 145 -1.79 11.51 27.39
N GLY A 146 -3.04 11.10 27.63
CA GLY A 146 -4.18 11.39 26.77
C GLY A 146 -4.65 10.19 25.95
N ALA A 147 -5.80 10.33 25.32
CA ALA A 147 -6.57 9.19 24.79
C ALA A 147 -5.95 8.57 23.53
N THR A 148 -5.37 9.40 22.66
CA THR A 148 -4.84 9.02 21.35
C THR A 148 -3.32 8.85 21.32
N THR A 149 -2.62 9.35 22.34
CA THR A 149 -1.16 9.24 22.47
C THR A 149 -0.76 7.82 22.90
N GLY A 150 0.32 7.29 22.33
CA GLY A 150 0.88 6.00 22.74
C GLY A 150 1.28 6.01 24.21
N TRP A 151 0.69 5.13 25.02
CA TRP A 151 0.91 5.09 26.46
C TRP A 151 1.94 4.04 26.83
N ARG A 152 3.14 4.46 27.22
CA ARG A 152 4.24 3.57 27.62
C ARG A 152 3.78 2.61 28.72
N SER A 153 3.68 1.33 28.36
CA SER A 153 3.08 0.28 29.18
C SER A 153 3.81 -1.05 29.03
N LYS A 154 4.00 -1.77 30.13
CA LYS A 154 4.57 -3.12 30.16
C LYS A 154 3.47 -4.17 29.96
N CYS A 155 3.64 -5.09 29.02
CA CYS A 155 2.68 -6.18 28.82
C CYS A 155 2.74 -7.19 29.98
N LYS A 156 1.60 -7.63 30.52
CA LYS A 156 1.52 -8.64 31.59
C LYS A 156 1.99 -10.02 31.13
N VAL A 157 1.84 -10.34 29.84
CA VAL A 157 2.19 -11.65 29.24
C VAL A 157 3.68 -11.69 28.90
N CYS A 158 4.13 -10.96 27.88
CA CYS A 158 5.52 -11.02 27.41
C CYS A 158 6.50 -10.13 28.18
N LYS A 159 6.02 -9.35 29.16
CA LYS A 159 6.81 -8.40 29.99
C LYS A 159 7.56 -7.30 29.22
N ARG A 160 7.37 -7.18 27.89
CA ARG A 160 7.96 -6.11 27.08
C ARG A 160 7.21 -4.79 27.22
N GLU A 161 7.93 -3.70 27.01
CA GLU A 161 7.33 -2.37 26.89
C GLU A 161 6.68 -2.19 25.52
N SER A 162 5.52 -1.55 25.51
CA SER A 162 4.76 -1.22 24.31
C SER A 162 4.04 0.10 24.51
N PHE A 163 3.55 0.70 23.42
CA PHE A 163 2.97 2.05 23.43
C PHE A 163 1.55 2.06 22.84
N PRO A 164 0.61 1.24 23.35
CA PRO A 164 -0.77 1.27 22.87
C PRO A 164 -1.45 2.60 23.25
N ALA A 165 -2.29 3.14 22.36
CA ALA A 165 -3.14 4.28 22.73
C ALA A 165 -4.40 3.79 23.46
N TYR A 166 -4.83 4.53 24.47
CA TYR A 166 -5.99 4.18 25.31
C TYR A 166 -7.26 3.95 24.48
N THR A 167 -7.55 4.81 23.49
CA THR A 167 -8.76 4.68 22.64
C THR A 167 -8.85 3.33 21.95
N TRP A 168 -7.75 2.88 21.34
CA TRP A 168 -7.69 1.59 20.64
C TRP A 168 -7.80 0.40 21.60
N VAL A 169 -7.28 0.54 22.82
CA VAL A 169 -7.42 -0.47 23.88
C VAL A 169 -8.87 -0.55 24.35
N LYS A 170 -9.49 0.61 24.63
CA LYS A 170 -10.89 0.72 25.05
C LYS A 170 -11.85 0.06 24.05
N TRP A 171 -11.58 0.23 22.75
CA TRP A 171 -12.39 -0.40 21.69
C TRP A 171 -12.04 -1.86 21.41
N GLY A 172 -11.11 -2.47 22.16
CA GLY A 172 -10.68 -3.86 21.94
C GLY A 172 -9.92 -4.09 20.62
N LYS A 173 -9.53 -3.01 19.93
CA LYS A 173 -8.91 -3.08 18.58
C LYS A 173 -7.41 -3.27 18.63
N THR A 174 -6.76 -3.01 19.76
CA THR A 174 -5.31 -3.17 19.92
C THR A 174 -4.97 -4.17 21.03
N GLY A 175 -3.79 -4.77 20.92
CA GLY A 175 -3.21 -5.67 21.91
C GLY A 175 -1.69 -5.58 21.84
N CYS A 176 -0.98 -6.32 22.70
CA CYS A 176 0.47 -6.23 22.71
C CYS A 176 1.05 -6.63 21.34
N ILE A 177 1.76 -5.71 20.69
CA ILE A 177 2.31 -5.90 19.33
C ILE A 177 3.25 -7.10 19.24
N TYR A 178 3.96 -7.43 20.32
CA TYR A 178 4.83 -8.60 20.41
C TYR A 178 4.02 -9.89 20.56
N CYS A 179 3.03 -9.92 21.46
CA CYS A 179 2.19 -11.11 21.67
C CYS A 179 1.37 -11.45 20.42
N LYS A 180 0.90 -10.42 19.69
CA LYS A 180 0.23 -10.57 18.39
C LYS A 180 1.19 -10.83 17.23
N LYS A 181 2.51 -10.92 17.47
CA LYS A 181 3.57 -11.11 16.46
C LYS A 181 3.52 -10.07 15.31
N LEU A 182 2.97 -8.89 15.59
CA LEU A 182 2.94 -7.76 14.65
C LEU A 182 4.31 -7.09 14.55
N LEU A 183 5.05 -7.06 15.65
CA LEU A 183 6.45 -6.67 15.69
C LEU A 183 7.29 -7.87 16.07
N VAL A 184 8.18 -8.26 15.16
CA VAL A 184 9.13 -9.35 15.35
C VAL A 184 10.45 -8.74 15.83
N VAL A 185 10.98 -9.26 16.94
CA VAL A 185 12.29 -8.83 17.44
C VAL A 185 13.38 -9.46 16.55
N PRO A 186 14.39 -8.69 16.09
CA PRO A 186 15.43 -9.19 15.20
C PRO A 186 16.09 -10.51 15.65
N SER A 187 16.47 -10.62 16.93
CA SER A 187 17.08 -11.83 17.48
C SER A 187 16.15 -13.04 17.43
N GLU A 188 14.87 -12.86 17.77
CA GLU A 188 13.86 -13.94 17.66
C GLU A 188 13.64 -14.36 16.21
N ALA A 189 13.73 -13.42 15.27
CA ALA A 189 13.66 -13.72 13.84
C ALA A 189 14.86 -14.56 13.40
N GLU A 190 16.06 -14.23 13.86
CA GLU A 190 17.30 -14.94 13.54
C GLU A 190 17.27 -16.38 14.08
N ASP A 191 16.87 -16.56 15.34
CA ASP A 191 16.71 -17.88 15.96
C ASP A 191 15.69 -18.74 15.20
N PHE A 192 14.58 -18.13 14.78
CA PHE A 192 13.58 -18.80 13.96
C PHE A 192 14.15 -19.26 12.61
N MET A 193 14.96 -18.43 11.94
CA MET A 193 15.60 -18.81 10.68
C MET A 193 16.57 -19.97 10.88
N ARG A 194 17.41 -19.92 11.94
CA ARG A 194 18.36 -20.99 12.27
C ARG A 194 17.66 -22.32 12.53
N LYS A 195 16.56 -22.31 13.30
CA LYS A 195 15.69 -23.49 13.52
C LYS A 195 15.11 -24.06 12.22
N ASN A 196 14.94 -23.22 11.20
CA ASN A 196 14.46 -23.61 9.88
C ASN A 196 15.59 -23.93 8.88
N ASN A 197 16.80 -24.24 9.35
CA ASN A 197 17.96 -24.58 8.52
C ASN A 197 18.44 -23.44 7.61
N LEU A 198 18.24 -22.20 8.05
CA LEU A 198 18.73 -21.01 7.37
C LEU A 198 19.61 -20.21 8.32
N GLU A 199 20.86 -20.01 7.92
CA GLU A 199 21.78 -19.12 8.61
C GLU A 199 21.69 -17.72 7.99
N PRO A 200 21.19 -16.70 8.71
CA PRO A 200 21.17 -15.32 8.22
C PRO A 200 22.59 -14.81 7.92
N LEU A 201 22.78 -14.19 6.75
CA LEU A 201 24.06 -13.61 6.33
C LEU A 201 24.09 -12.08 6.48
N VAL A 202 22.94 -11.48 6.78
CA VAL A 202 22.74 -10.04 6.98
C VAL A 202 21.75 -9.83 8.13
N ALA A 203 21.78 -8.66 8.76
CA ALA A 203 20.84 -8.29 9.82
C ALA A 203 19.37 -8.38 9.36
N TYR A 204 18.45 -8.62 10.30
CA TYR A 204 17.02 -8.78 10.02
C TYR A 204 16.44 -7.56 9.26
N PRO A 205 16.05 -7.72 7.98
CA PRO A 205 15.59 -6.62 7.14
C PRO A 205 14.09 -6.33 7.29
N GLY A 206 13.40 -7.03 8.20
CA GLY A 206 11.95 -6.97 8.38
C GLY A 206 11.20 -8.15 7.77
N ALA A 207 9.95 -8.36 8.23
CA ALA A 207 9.22 -9.62 8.03
C ALA A 207 8.89 -9.96 6.57
N ARG A 208 8.73 -8.96 5.71
CA ARG A 208 8.34 -9.11 4.29
C ARG A 208 9.49 -8.88 3.32
N ALA A 209 10.66 -8.48 3.81
CA ALA A 209 11.84 -8.30 2.97
C ALA A 209 12.50 -9.65 2.67
N ALA A 210 13.14 -9.75 1.50
CA ALA A 210 13.93 -10.91 1.14
C ALA A 210 15.19 -10.96 2.02
N TRP A 211 15.32 -12.00 2.84
CA TRP A 211 16.37 -12.09 3.84
C TRP A 211 17.47 -13.05 3.39
N LYS A 212 18.63 -12.50 3.02
CA LYS A 212 19.77 -13.27 2.53
C LYS A 212 20.29 -14.23 3.60
N CYS A 213 20.17 -15.53 3.34
CA CYS A 213 20.55 -16.61 4.24
C CYS A 213 21.32 -17.71 3.50
N ARG A 214 22.17 -18.46 4.20
CA ARG A 214 22.74 -19.73 3.73
C ARG A 214 21.87 -20.88 4.22
N CYS A 215 21.39 -21.73 3.31
CA CYS A 215 20.69 -22.95 3.67
C CYS A 215 21.69 -23.98 4.21
N THR A 216 21.57 -24.40 5.47
CA THR A 216 22.49 -25.37 6.08
C THR A 216 22.32 -26.78 5.53
N LYS A 217 21.16 -27.10 4.92
CA LYS A 217 20.93 -28.39 4.27
C LYS A 217 21.63 -28.55 2.92
N CYS A 218 21.70 -27.49 2.12
CA CYS A 218 22.20 -27.59 0.74
C CYS A 218 23.32 -26.60 0.39
N GLY A 219 23.80 -25.83 1.38
CA GLY A 219 24.89 -24.86 1.27
C GLY A 219 24.56 -23.57 0.49
N ARG A 220 23.43 -23.53 -0.22
CA ARG A 220 23.09 -22.43 -1.14
C ARG A 220 22.64 -21.17 -0.42
N ILE A 221 23.01 -20.02 -0.99
CA ILE A 221 22.47 -18.73 -0.60
C ILE A 221 21.04 -18.60 -1.17
N VAL A 222 20.09 -18.32 -0.30
CA VAL A 222 18.68 -18.07 -0.62
C VAL A 222 18.24 -16.76 0.03
N ALA A 223 17.13 -16.19 -0.45
CA ALA A 223 16.58 -14.96 0.10
C ALA A 223 15.06 -15.09 0.37
N PRO A 224 14.64 -15.99 1.26
CA PRO A 224 13.22 -16.13 1.62
C PRO A 224 12.73 -14.94 2.46
N GLN A 225 11.43 -14.81 2.60
CA GLN A 225 10.80 -13.85 3.51
C GLN A 225 10.47 -14.54 4.83
N TYR A 226 10.78 -13.90 5.97
CA TYR A 226 10.44 -14.43 7.30
C TYR A 226 8.95 -14.77 7.41
N SER A 227 8.07 -13.84 7.02
CA SER A 227 6.61 -14.03 7.10
C SER A 227 6.08 -15.17 6.23
N ALA A 228 6.69 -15.44 5.07
CA ALA A 228 6.30 -16.55 4.21
C ALA A 228 6.61 -17.92 4.86
N ILE A 229 7.69 -18.01 5.64
CA ILE A 229 8.04 -19.22 6.39
C ILE A 229 7.15 -19.32 7.64
N ALA A 230 7.03 -18.24 8.41
CA ALA A 230 6.34 -18.22 9.70
C ALA A 230 4.81 -18.39 9.60
N THR A 231 4.19 -17.89 8.52
CA THR A 231 2.72 -17.85 8.39
C THR A 231 2.20 -18.78 7.30
N SER A 232 2.89 -18.85 6.15
CA SER A 232 2.38 -19.55 4.97
C SER A 232 2.91 -20.98 4.80
N GLY A 233 3.71 -21.47 5.76
CA GLY A 233 4.30 -22.82 5.71
C GLY A 233 5.19 -23.06 4.48
N GLN A 234 5.67 -21.99 3.83
CA GLN A 234 6.53 -22.14 2.67
C GLN A 234 7.88 -22.73 3.10
N GLY A 235 8.34 -23.74 2.36
CA GLY A 235 9.65 -24.34 2.60
C GLY A 235 10.76 -23.28 2.61
N PRO A 236 11.65 -23.27 3.62
CA PRO A 236 12.62 -22.20 3.85
C PRO A 236 13.64 -22.04 2.71
N CYS A 237 13.91 -23.13 1.97
CA CYS A 237 14.80 -23.13 0.81
C CYS A 237 14.06 -23.64 -0.42
N LYS A 238 13.91 -22.77 -1.44
CA LYS A 238 13.24 -23.09 -2.71
C LYS A 238 13.84 -24.28 -3.48
N TYR A 239 15.14 -24.56 -3.28
CA TYR A 239 15.83 -25.68 -3.90
C TYR A 239 15.56 -26.99 -3.16
N CYS A 240 15.65 -26.99 -1.82
CA CYS A 240 15.31 -28.16 -1.01
C CYS A 240 13.83 -28.54 -1.16
N SER A 241 12.95 -27.55 -1.33
CA SER A 241 11.53 -27.76 -1.58
C SER A 241 11.18 -28.06 -3.05
N ARG A 242 12.18 -28.25 -3.93
CA ARG A 242 12.02 -28.53 -5.37
C ARG A 242 11.17 -27.52 -6.15
N LYS A 243 10.99 -26.30 -5.62
CA LYS A 243 10.28 -25.20 -6.30
C LYS A 243 11.15 -24.51 -7.33
N ALA A 244 12.47 -24.61 -7.18
CA ALA A 244 13.44 -24.08 -8.13
C ALA A 244 14.50 -25.14 -8.44
N VAL A 245 14.93 -25.15 -9.71
CA VAL A 245 16.06 -25.95 -10.16
C VAL A 245 17.32 -25.09 -10.08
N ASP A 246 18.39 -25.69 -9.59
CA ASP A 246 19.70 -25.06 -9.55
C ASP A 246 20.26 -24.85 -10.98
N PRO A 247 20.74 -23.65 -11.34
CA PRO A 247 21.27 -23.38 -12.69
C PRO A 247 22.39 -24.31 -13.14
N VAL A 248 23.28 -24.71 -12.23
CA VAL A 248 24.40 -25.60 -12.55
C VAL A 248 23.89 -27.02 -12.81
N SER A 249 23.00 -27.51 -11.94
CA SER A 249 22.33 -28.80 -12.14
C SER A 249 21.49 -28.81 -13.42
N ALA A 250 20.78 -27.72 -13.73
CA ALA A 250 19.99 -27.59 -14.95
C ALA A 250 20.86 -27.67 -16.20
N LYS A 251 22.00 -26.96 -16.21
CA LYS A 251 22.96 -26.99 -17.32
C LYS A 251 23.54 -28.39 -17.52
N LYS A 252 23.98 -29.05 -16.44
CA LYS A 252 24.50 -30.43 -16.49
C LYS A 252 23.46 -31.40 -17.08
N PHE A 253 22.21 -31.26 -16.64
CA PHE A 253 21.11 -32.08 -17.16
C PHE A 253 20.89 -31.87 -18.67
N MET A 254 20.81 -30.62 -19.15
CA MET A 254 20.63 -30.35 -20.58
C MET A 254 21.78 -30.93 -21.42
N ILE A 255 23.02 -30.78 -20.96
CA ILE A 255 24.21 -31.32 -21.62
C ILE A 255 24.16 -32.85 -21.71
N SER A 256 23.66 -33.52 -20.67
CA SER A 256 23.45 -34.98 -20.63
C SER A 256 22.40 -35.45 -21.63
N LYS A 257 21.44 -34.57 -21.97
CA LYS A 257 20.40 -34.80 -23.00
C LYS A 257 20.82 -34.34 -24.40
N GLY A 258 22.11 -34.06 -24.61
CA GLY A 258 22.64 -33.68 -25.91
C GLY A 258 22.35 -32.24 -26.32
N LEU A 259 22.00 -31.37 -25.38
CA LEU A 259 21.70 -29.95 -25.61
C LEU A 259 22.73 -29.09 -24.87
N ILE A 260 23.48 -28.26 -25.58
CA ILE A 260 24.46 -27.34 -24.99
C ILE A 260 23.82 -25.97 -24.83
N PRO A 261 23.51 -25.49 -23.61
CA PRO A 261 22.99 -24.15 -23.41
C PRO A 261 23.94 -23.08 -23.93
N LEU A 262 23.39 -22.12 -24.68
CA LEU A 262 24.11 -20.97 -25.25
C LEU A 262 23.93 -19.69 -24.41
N GLU A 263 23.04 -19.73 -23.41
CA GLU A 263 22.72 -18.61 -22.53
C GLU A 263 22.51 -19.10 -21.08
N PRO A 264 22.55 -18.21 -20.08
CA PRO A 264 22.30 -18.57 -18.68
C PRO A 264 20.90 -19.15 -18.43
N TYR A 265 20.79 -20.07 -17.48
CA TYR A 265 19.50 -20.61 -17.05
C TYR A 265 18.70 -19.57 -16.27
N SER A 266 17.45 -19.34 -16.67
CA SER A 266 16.55 -18.37 -16.02
C SER A 266 15.45 -19.07 -15.19
N ARG A 267 14.63 -19.91 -15.82
CA ARG A 267 13.47 -20.60 -15.22
C ARG A 267 13.14 -21.91 -15.95
N SER A 268 12.41 -22.81 -15.29
CA SER A 268 12.23 -24.20 -15.78
C SER A 268 11.30 -24.33 -16.98
N ASP A 269 10.30 -23.46 -17.07
CA ASP A 269 9.26 -23.42 -18.09
C ASP A 269 9.53 -22.36 -19.17
N GLY A 270 10.63 -21.64 -19.08
CA GLY A 270 11.07 -20.66 -20.09
C GLY A 270 11.80 -21.35 -21.25
N PRO A 271 11.70 -20.82 -22.49
CA PRO A 271 12.54 -21.24 -23.60
C PRO A 271 14.02 -21.05 -23.24
N TRP A 272 14.86 -22.02 -23.56
CA TRP A 272 16.29 -21.97 -23.25
C TRP A 272 17.12 -22.29 -24.49
N LYS A 273 17.80 -21.28 -25.03
CA LYS A 273 18.58 -21.39 -26.27
C LYS A 273 19.73 -22.39 -26.10
N CYS A 274 19.70 -23.46 -26.88
CA CYS A 274 20.65 -24.57 -26.83
C CYS A 274 21.12 -24.94 -28.24
N ARG A 275 22.37 -25.40 -28.36
CA ARG A 275 22.89 -26.08 -29.56
C ARG A 275 22.76 -27.60 -29.40
N CYS A 276 22.11 -28.27 -30.33
CA CYS A 276 22.03 -29.73 -30.34
C CYS A 276 23.41 -30.35 -30.65
N LYS A 277 23.85 -31.33 -29.86
CA LYS A 277 25.12 -32.05 -30.11
C LYS A 277 25.07 -32.91 -31.37
N LYS A 278 23.89 -33.45 -31.72
CA LYS A 278 23.66 -34.35 -32.86
C LYS A 278 23.59 -33.58 -34.18
N CYS A 279 22.54 -32.78 -34.39
CA CYS A 279 22.32 -32.09 -35.67
C CYS A 279 22.89 -30.66 -35.74
N LYS A 280 23.56 -30.17 -34.68
CA LYS A 280 24.17 -28.83 -34.57
C LYS A 280 23.22 -27.62 -34.64
N ASN A 281 21.95 -27.81 -34.97
CA ASN A 281 20.96 -26.74 -34.97
C ASN A 281 20.78 -26.10 -33.59
N VAL A 282 20.47 -24.81 -33.60
CA VAL A 282 20.06 -24.06 -32.42
C VAL A 282 18.56 -24.27 -32.20
N VAL A 283 18.18 -24.63 -30.98
CA VAL A 283 16.81 -24.91 -30.55
C VAL A 283 16.53 -24.23 -29.21
N THR A 284 15.26 -24.03 -28.87
CA THR A 284 14.83 -23.32 -27.65
C THR A 284 13.90 -24.16 -26.76
N PRO A 285 14.27 -25.40 -26.39
CA PRO A 285 13.44 -26.22 -25.50
C PRO A 285 13.35 -25.61 -24.10
N THR A 286 12.33 -25.99 -23.33
CA THR A 286 12.24 -25.66 -21.91
C THR A 286 12.87 -26.77 -21.08
N TYR A 287 13.45 -26.44 -19.91
CA TYR A 287 14.03 -27.46 -19.03
C TYR A 287 12.98 -28.50 -18.64
N ILE A 288 11.76 -28.08 -18.31
CA ILE A 288 10.71 -28.98 -17.82
C ILE A 288 10.20 -29.93 -18.92
N SER A 289 10.17 -29.52 -20.18
CA SER A 289 9.75 -30.42 -21.27
C SER A 289 10.81 -31.49 -21.54
N VAL A 290 12.09 -31.12 -21.54
CA VAL A 290 13.21 -32.07 -21.67
C VAL A 290 13.27 -33.01 -20.46
N PHE A 291 13.05 -32.49 -19.25
CA PHE A 291 13.00 -33.29 -18.02
C PHE A 291 11.88 -34.35 -18.06
N ARG A 292 10.72 -34.00 -18.61
CA ARG A 292 9.58 -34.91 -18.79
C ARG A 292 9.71 -35.83 -20.01
N GLY A 293 10.78 -35.73 -20.80
CA GLY A 293 10.95 -36.50 -22.03
C GLY A 293 10.04 -36.08 -23.19
N GLN A 294 9.35 -34.94 -23.06
CA GLN A 294 8.43 -34.39 -24.08
C GLN A 294 9.08 -33.31 -24.96
N GLY A 295 10.30 -32.89 -24.63
CA GLY A 295 11.04 -31.86 -25.34
C GLY A 295 12.40 -32.35 -25.83
N GLY A 296 13.16 -31.47 -26.48
CA GLY A 296 14.48 -31.78 -26.98
C GLY A 296 14.82 -30.97 -28.22
N CYS A 297 15.70 -31.53 -29.06
CA CYS A 297 15.92 -30.99 -30.38
C CYS A 297 14.79 -31.41 -31.32
N LYS A 298 13.96 -30.46 -31.76
CA LYS A 298 12.85 -30.72 -32.68
C LYS A 298 13.28 -31.37 -34.01
N PHE A 299 14.49 -31.09 -34.47
CA PHE A 299 15.07 -31.67 -35.69
C PHE A 299 15.57 -33.11 -35.52
N CYS A 300 15.75 -33.59 -34.29
CA CYS A 300 16.19 -34.95 -34.00
C CYS A 300 15.06 -35.83 -33.45
N ALA A 301 13.88 -35.26 -33.22
CA ALA A 301 12.74 -35.99 -32.69
C ALA A 301 12.29 -37.06 -33.70
N THR A 302 12.04 -38.28 -33.21
CA THR A 302 11.52 -39.39 -34.03
C THR A 302 10.00 -39.33 -34.18
N SER A 303 9.32 -38.56 -33.32
CA SER A 303 7.89 -38.29 -33.34
C SER A 303 7.61 -36.87 -33.84
N GLY A 304 6.69 -36.72 -34.79
CA GLY A 304 6.27 -35.41 -35.32
C GLY A 304 6.58 -35.27 -36.81
N ILE A 305 6.70 -34.01 -37.26
CA ILE A 305 7.05 -33.68 -38.64
C ILE A 305 8.55 -33.93 -38.83
N ASP A 306 8.92 -34.68 -39.86
CA ASP A 306 10.29 -34.72 -40.36
C ASP A 306 10.60 -33.38 -41.04
N TYR A 307 11.41 -32.56 -40.37
CA TYR A 307 11.74 -31.20 -40.78
C TYR A 307 12.51 -31.13 -42.10
N GLN A 308 13.17 -32.22 -42.51
CA GLN A 308 13.93 -32.29 -43.77
C GLN A 308 13.09 -32.88 -44.93
N ALA A 309 11.96 -33.51 -44.63
CA ALA A 309 11.12 -34.11 -45.65
C ALA A 309 10.39 -33.03 -46.48
N PRO A 310 10.09 -33.31 -47.77
CA PRO A 310 9.16 -32.52 -48.55
C PRO A 310 7.86 -32.29 -47.80
N ALA A 311 7.36 -31.06 -47.88
CA ALA A 311 6.23 -30.60 -47.09
C ALA A 311 5.29 -29.75 -47.93
N PHE A 312 4.15 -29.40 -47.34
CA PHE A 312 3.21 -28.46 -47.95
C PHE A 312 2.68 -27.48 -46.90
N ILE A 313 2.32 -26.29 -47.37
CA ILE A 313 1.57 -25.29 -46.62
C ILE A 313 0.13 -25.35 -47.10
N TYR A 314 -0.84 -25.30 -46.21
CA TYR A 314 -2.26 -25.27 -46.54
C TYR A 314 -2.98 -24.13 -45.83
N LEU A 315 -4.06 -23.68 -46.46
CA LEU A 315 -5.01 -22.71 -45.91
C LEU A 315 -6.42 -23.31 -45.98
N MET A 316 -7.17 -23.21 -44.90
CA MET A 316 -8.53 -23.76 -44.77
C MET A 316 -9.43 -22.80 -43.98
N THR A 317 -10.74 -23.01 -44.08
CA THR A 317 -11.76 -22.19 -43.42
C THR A 317 -12.81 -23.05 -42.69
N HIS A 318 -13.39 -22.54 -41.62
CA HIS A 318 -14.49 -23.20 -40.91
C HIS A 318 -15.65 -22.22 -40.76
N LYS A 319 -16.63 -22.31 -41.67
CA LYS A 319 -17.75 -21.36 -41.78
C LYS A 319 -18.51 -21.17 -40.47
N LYS A 320 -18.86 -22.27 -39.80
CA LYS A 320 -19.62 -22.23 -38.54
C LYS A 320 -18.85 -21.60 -37.37
N HIS A 321 -17.51 -21.63 -37.43
CA HIS A 321 -16.66 -21.04 -36.39
C HIS A 321 -16.14 -19.68 -36.83
N GLY A 322 -16.46 -19.18 -38.02
CA GLY A 322 -15.95 -17.91 -38.53
C GLY A 322 -14.42 -17.84 -38.54
N ALA A 323 -13.73 -18.94 -38.80
CA ALA A 323 -12.28 -19.02 -38.62
C ALA A 323 -11.53 -19.48 -39.88
N HIS A 324 -10.41 -18.83 -40.19
CA HIS A 324 -9.40 -19.33 -41.13
C HIS A 324 -8.25 -19.98 -40.37
N LYS A 325 -7.54 -20.90 -41.01
CA LYS A 325 -6.38 -21.58 -40.44
C LYS A 325 -5.33 -21.83 -41.51
N ILE A 326 -4.12 -21.35 -41.26
CA ILE A 326 -2.92 -21.77 -41.97
C ILE A 326 -2.28 -22.95 -41.23
N GLY A 327 -1.61 -23.85 -41.96
CA GLY A 327 -0.94 -24.98 -41.37
C GLY A 327 0.11 -25.59 -42.29
N ILE A 328 0.98 -26.41 -41.71
CA ILE A 328 1.96 -27.22 -42.45
C ILE A 328 1.74 -28.73 -42.25
N GLY A 329 2.12 -29.51 -43.24
CA GLY A 329 2.07 -30.97 -43.22
C GLY A 329 3.13 -31.63 -44.09
N THR A 330 3.32 -32.94 -43.89
CA THR A 330 4.17 -33.80 -44.72
C THR A 330 3.39 -35.07 -45.08
N ASP A 331 3.72 -35.68 -46.23
CA ASP A 331 2.99 -36.82 -46.78
C ASP A 331 3.10 -38.10 -45.92
N LYS A 332 4.09 -38.17 -45.03
CA LYS A 332 4.35 -39.32 -44.16
C LYS A 332 3.63 -39.27 -42.80
N THR A 333 2.78 -38.28 -42.55
CA THR A 333 2.01 -38.22 -41.29
C THR A 333 0.86 -39.23 -41.32
N VAL A 334 0.81 -40.12 -40.32
CA VAL A 334 -0.03 -41.34 -40.24
C VAL A 334 -1.55 -41.08 -40.31
N ASP A 335 -1.99 -39.83 -40.19
CA ASP A 335 -3.32 -39.38 -40.58
C ASP A 335 -3.13 -38.00 -41.25
N ASN A 336 -3.57 -37.86 -42.51
CA ASN A 336 -3.39 -36.63 -43.27
C ASN A 336 -4.03 -35.47 -42.47
N ARG A 337 -3.20 -34.55 -41.93
CA ARG A 337 -3.66 -33.44 -41.06
C ARG A 337 -4.82 -32.67 -41.65
N ILE A 338 -4.82 -32.48 -42.98
CA ILE A 338 -5.92 -31.84 -43.71
C ILE A 338 -7.20 -32.65 -43.55
N ARG A 339 -7.18 -33.96 -43.83
CA ARG A 339 -8.34 -34.85 -43.67
C ARG A 339 -8.86 -34.88 -42.23
N SER A 340 -7.97 -34.85 -41.24
CA SER A 340 -8.39 -34.79 -39.84
C SER A 340 -9.14 -33.49 -39.51
N HIS A 341 -8.75 -32.36 -40.09
CA HIS A 341 -9.48 -31.09 -39.93
C HIS A 341 -10.77 -31.08 -40.76
N GLU A 342 -10.77 -31.65 -41.96
CA GLU A 342 -11.98 -31.79 -42.79
C GLU A 342 -13.07 -32.60 -42.09
N ARG A 343 -12.72 -33.71 -41.43
CA ARG A 343 -13.65 -34.47 -40.57
C ARG A 343 -14.22 -33.64 -39.41
N ALA A 344 -13.56 -32.55 -39.03
CA ALA A 344 -13.99 -31.62 -37.99
C ALA A 344 -14.71 -30.37 -38.55
N GLY A 345 -15.10 -30.38 -39.84
CA GLY A 345 -15.87 -29.31 -40.46
C GLY A 345 -15.05 -28.21 -41.13
N TRP A 346 -13.73 -28.39 -41.27
CA TRP A 346 -12.88 -27.45 -42.01
C TRP A 346 -12.96 -27.71 -43.52
N GLU A 347 -13.00 -26.66 -44.31
CA GLU A 347 -13.00 -26.70 -45.77
C GLU A 347 -11.62 -26.25 -46.27
N SER A 348 -10.95 -27.10 -47.07
CA SER A 348 -9.69 -26.75 -47.70
C SER A 348 -9.88 -25.63 -48.73
N TYR A 349 -9.04 -24.60 -48.69
CA TYR A 349 -9.02 -23.53 -49.69
C TYR A 349 -7.93 -23.79 -50.74
N ARG A 350 -6.66 -23.85 -50.30
CA ARG A 350 -5.50 -24.11 -51.17
C ARG A 350 -4.35 -24.75 -50.40
N SER A 351 -3.51 -25.48 -51.11
CA SER A 351 -2.22 -26.01 -50.61
C SER A 351 -1.11 -25.83 -51.63
N ILE A 352 0.13 -25.70 -51.18
CA ILE A 352 1.31 -25.55 -52.03
C ILE A 352 2.48 -26.38 -51.49
N PRO A 353 3.17 -27.18 -52.32
CA PRO A 353 4.36 -27.90 -51.90
C PRO A 353 5.55 -26.96 -51.72
N VAL A 354 6.45 -27.33 -50.82
CA VAL A 354 7.73 -26.69 -50.53
C VAL A 354 8.81 -27.75 -50.35
N ALA A 355 10.08 -27.37 -50.49
CA ALA A 355 11.18 -28.33 -50.54
C ALA A 355 11.39 -29.07 -49.21
N SER A 356 11.07 -28.42 -48.09
CA SER A 356 11.21 -29.02 -46.76
C SER A 356 10.17 -28.48 -45.76
N ALA A 357 9.93 -29.23 -44.68
CA ALA A 357 9.13 -28.74 -43.56
C ALA A 357 9.79 -27.57 -42.81
N ILE A 358 11.12 -27.40 -42.88
CA ILE A 358 11.80 -26.18 -42.40
C ILE A 358 11.33 -24.96 -43.18
N GLU A 359 11.28 -25.08 -44.50
CA GLU A 359 10.78 -24.01 -45.37
C GLU A 359 9.30 -23.72 -45.08
N ALA A 360 8.49 -24.78 -44.94
CA ALA A 360 7.07 -24.65 -44.61
C ALA A 360 6.86 -23.87 -43.30
N GLU A 361 7.57 -24.24 -42.23
CA GLU A 361 7.49 -23.59 -40.91
C GLU A 361 7.96 -22.12 -40.99
N ALA A 362 9.01 -21.83 -41.76
CA ALA A 362 9.50 -20.46 -41.95
C ALA A 362 8.46 -19.57 -42.64
N VAL A 363 7.79 -20.08 -43.68
CA VAL A 363 6.72 -19.36 -44.38
C VAL A 363 5.49 -19.19 -43.50
N GLU A 364 5.02 -20.26 -42.85
CA GLU A 364 3.89 -20.20 -41.91
C GLU A 364 4.15 -19.19 -40.80
N PHE A 365 5.33 -19.22 -40.19
CA PHE A 365 5.73 -18.26 -39.16
C PHE A 365 5.74 -16.82 -39.67
N ALA A 366 6.28 -16.57 -40.88
CA ALA A 366 6.30 -15.23 -41.47
C ALA A 366 4.89 -14.70 -41.77
N VAL A 367 3.98 -15.56 -42.24
CA VAL A 367 2.58 -15.21 -42.49
C VAL A 367 1.84 -14.93 -41.19
N LEU A 368 1.99 -15.81 -40.18
CA LEU A 368 1.37 -15.59 -38.86
C LEU A 368 1.93 -14.35 -38.19
N SER A 369 3.25 -14.12 -38.23
CA SER A 369 3.88 -12.91 -37.68
C SER A 369 3.31 -11.65 -38.33
N TRP A 370 3.15 -11.65 -39.66
CA TRP A 370 2.52 -10.54 -40.38
C TRP A 370 1.07 -10.31 -39.93
N ILE A 371 0.27 -11.37 -39.78
CA ILE A 371 -1.11 -11.27 -39.27
C ILE A 371 -1.15 -10.74 -37.83
N ARG A 372 -0.26 -11.24 -36.95
CA ARG A 372 -0.27 -10.89 -35.53
C ARG A 372 0.24 -9.47 -35.28
N ASN A 373 1.30 -9.07 -35.97
CA ASN A 373 2.02 -7.84 -35.68
C ASN A 373 1.62 -6.68 -36.58
N ASP A 374 1.36 -6.93 -37.86
CA ASP A 374 1.07 -5.86 -38.83
C ASP A 374 -0.43 -5.61 -38.92
N TRP A 375 -1.26 -6.66 -38.81
CA TRP A 375 -2.72 -6.55 -38.80
C TRP A 375 -3.34 -6.57 -37.39
N GLY A 376 -2.55 -6.89 -36.36
CA GLY A 376 -3.01 -6.90 -34.97
C GLY A 376 -4.03 -8.00 -34.65
N LEU A 377 -4.21 -9.00 -35.51
CA LEU A 377 -5.21 -10.06 -35.32
C LEU A 377 -4.64 -11.17 -34.44
N PRO A 378 -5.14 -11.44 -33.22
CA PRO A 378 -4.65 -12.52 -32.36
C PRO A 378 -5.18 -13.90 -32.81
N PRO A 379 -4.68 -15.02 -32.22
CA PRO A 379 -5.31 -16.32 -32.37
C PRO A 379 -6.80 -16.27 -32.03
N TYR A 380 -7.65 -16.69 -32.98
CA TYR A 380 -9.10 -16.48 -32.88
C TYR A 380 -9.80 -17.55 -32.05
N LEU A 381 -9.55 -18.83 -32.33
CA LEU A 381 -10.18 -19.93 -31.61
C LEU A 381 -9.40 -20.30 -30.35
N SER A 382 -10.13 -20.75 -29.32
CA SER A 382 -9.54 -21.27 -28.09
C SER A 382 -9.03 -22.71 -28.26
N LYS A 383 -8.20 -23.16 -27.32
CA LYS A 383 -7.74 -24.55 -27.24
C LYS A 383 -8.90 -25.56 -27.08
N ARG A 384 -10.03 -25.15 -26.50
CA ARG A 384 -11.22 -26.01 -26.32
C ARG A 384 -11.97 -26.20 -27.63
N GLU A 385 -12.09 -25.15 -28.43
CA GLU A 385 -12.74 -25.19 -29.74
C GLU A 385 -11.89 -25.95 -30.77
N MET A 386 -10.57 -25.96 -30.60
CA MET A 386 -9.62 -26.73 -31.42
C MET A 386 -9.17 -28.02 -30.74
N ALA A 387 -10.08 -28.97 -30.54
CA ALA A 387 -9.81 -30.25 -29.86
C ALA A 387 -8.65 -31.05 -30.47
N ARG A 388 -8.37 -30.88 -31.77
CA ARG A 388 -7.26 -31.53 -32.50
C ARG A 388 -5.95 -30.70 -32.53
N GLY A 389 -5.91 -29.56 -31.82
CA GLY A 389 -4.74 -28.67 -31.75
C GLY A 389 -4.67 -27.63 -32.87
N GLY A 390 -3.64 -26.78 -32.87
CA GLY A 390 -3.41 -25.76 -33.92
C GLY A 390 -4.22 -24.48 -33.77
N TYR A 391 -4.69 -24.15 -32.56
CA TYR A 391 -5.49 -22.95 -32.28
C TYR A 391 -4.71 -21.64 -32.46
N THR A 392 -3.40 -21.65 -32.20
CA THR A 392 -2.49 -20.50 -32.40
C THR A 392 -2.39 -20.05 -33.85
N GLU A 393 -2.74 -20.95 -34.77
CA GLU A 393 -2.67 -20.76 -36.22
C GLU A 393 -4.03 -20.29 -36.81
N THR A 394 -5.03 -20.01 -35.95
CA THR A 394 -6.38 -19.60 -36.38
C THR A 394 -6.56 -18.08 -36.44
N ILE A 395 -7.39 -17.61 -37.35
CA ILE A 395 -7.58 -16.20 -37.71
C ILE A 395 -9.08 -15.96 -37.86
N GLU A 396 -9.58 -14.79 -37.46
CA GLU A 396 -10.99 -14.43 -37.65
C GLU A 396 -11.29 -14.22 -39.14
N ALA A 397 -12.29 -14.92 -39.67
CA ALA A 397 -12.63 -14.89 -41.08
C ALA A 397 -13.30 -13.58 -41.53
N ALA A 398 -13.84 -12.80 -40.58
CA ALA A 398 -14.47 -11.51 -40.87
C ALA A 398 -13.45 -10.39 -41.14
N GLU A 399 -12.23 -10.52 -40.60
CA GLU A 399 -11.22 -9.47 -40.61
C GLU A 399 -10.27 -9.54 -41.82
N ILE A 400 -10.07 -10.73 -42.38
CA ILE A 400 -9.14 -10.93 -43.49
C ILE A 400 -9.57 -12.13 -44.34
N ASP A 401 -9.65 -11.93 -45.65
CA ASP A 401 -10.10 -12.96 -46.57
C ASP A 401 -8.98 -13.97 -46.94
N LEU A 402 -9.41 -15.17 -47.39
CA LEU A 402 -8.52 -16.27 -47.79
C LEU A 402 -7.57 -15.90 -48.94
N GLN A 403 -8.00 -15.06 -49.88
CA GLN A 403 -7.17 -14.68 -51.03
C GLN A 403 -6.02 -13.77 -50.60
N THR A 404 -6.28 -12.84 -49.68
CA THR A 404 -5.28 -11.96 -49.09
C THR A 404 -4.23 -12.75 -48.31
N ILE A 405 -4.64 -13.69 -47.45
CA ILE A 405 -3.70 -14.58 -46.74
C ILE A 405 -2.89 -15.40 -47.75
N TRP A 406 -3.52 -15.98 -48.77
CA TRP A 406 -2.84 -16.83 -49.74
C TRP A 406 -1.81 -16.07 -50.59
N ARG A 407 -2.09 -14.81 -50.96
CA ARG A 407 -1.10 -13.94 -51.62
C ARG A 407 0.14 -13.74 -50.76
N ARG A 408 -0.03 -13.59 -49.44
CA ARG A 408 1.09 -13.51 -48.49
C ARG A 408 1.89 -14.82 -48.47
N VAL A 409 1.24 -15.97 -48.42
CA VAL A 409 1.90 -17.29 -48.49
C VAL A 409 2.80 -17.40 -49.73
N LEU A 410 2.28 -17.05 -50.90
CA LEU A 410 3.04 -17.07 -52.17
C LEU A 410 4.22 -16.10 -52.16
N LEU A 411 4.05 -14.92 -51.55
CA LEU A 411 5.14 -13.95 -51.41
C LEU A 411 6.26 -14.48 -50.51
N GLU A 412 5.91 -15.04 -49.35
CA GLU A 412 6.89 -15.55 -48.40
C GLU A 412 7.59 -16.82 -48.90
N LYS A 413 6.89 -17.70 -49.65
CA LYS A 413 7.53 -18.83 -50.36
C LYS A 413 8.59 -18.35 -51.36
N ARG A 414 8.27 -17.35 -52.20
CA ARG A 414 9.27 -16.80 -53.12
C ARG A 414 10.46 -16.15 -52.41
N ARG A 415 10.26 -15.66 -51.17
CA ARG A 415 11.32 -15.11 -50.34
C ARG A 415 12.18 -16.21 -49.71
N SER A 416 11.61 -17.36 -49.35
CA SER A 416 12.37 -18.50 -48.83
C SER A 416 13.24 -19.13 -49.92
N GLU A 417 12.76 -19.24 -51.15
CA GLU A 417 13.51 -19.81 -52.29
C GLU A 417 14.72 -18.96 -52.73
N ARG A 418 14.78 -17.68 -52.33
CA ARG A 418 15.86 -16.74 -52.69
C ARG A 418 16.98 -16.67 -51.63
N LYS A 419 16.81 -17.35 -50.50
CA LYS A 419 17.78 -17.41 -49.40
C LYS A 419 18.50 -18.74 -49.43
#